data_AF-A0A7U9S8Q9-F1
#
_entry.id   AF-A0A7U9S8Q9-F1
#
_cell.length_a   1.000
_cell.length_b   1.000
_cell.length_c   1.000
_cell.angle_alpha   90.00
_cell.angle_beta   90.00
_cell.angle_gamma   90.00
#
_symmetry.space_group_name_H-M   'P 1'
#
loop_
_entity.id
_entity.type
_entity.pdbx_description
1 polymer ?
#
loop_
_entity_poly.entity_id
_entity_poly.type
_entity_poly.pdbx_seq_one_letter_code
_entity_poly.pdbx_strand_id
1 'polypeptide(L)'
;MPQLNLDNFQLQLGQVRTISKDSGQTVESVELLLGDQTKAEMMVDENLNVMNLVVRDTALADIPQLQCAVDKETLRNFIVGLTKLYNNLQNEEE
;
A
#
# COMPACT_ATOMS: atom_id res chain seq x y z
N MET A 1 4.56 -6.77 -30.00
CA MET A 1 4.01 -6.09 -28.80
C MET A 1 5.16 -5.80 -27.87
N PRO A 2 5.38 -4.55 -27.42
CA PRO A 2 6.45 -4.28 -26.47
C PRO A 2 6.12 -4.99 -25.15
N GLN A 3 7.05 -5.82 -24.66
CA GLN A 3 6.95 -6.42 -23.34
C GLN A 3 7.05 -5.29 -22.31
N LEU A 4 6.05 -5.16 -21.44
CA LEU A 4 6.08 -4.24 -20.32
C LEU A 4 7.22 -4.70 -19.39
N ASN A 5 8.36 -4.00 -19.41
CA ASN A 5 9.48 -4.35 -18.56
C ASN A 5 9.19 -3.83 -17.14
N LEU A 6 8.56 -4.68 -16.33
CA LEU A 6 8.15 -4.41 -14.95
C LEU A 6 9.36 -4.22 -14.01
N ASP A 7 10.55 -4.65 -14.41
CA ASP A 7 11.76 -4.62 -13.58
C ASP A 7 12.26 -3.19 -13.31
N ASN A 8 11.81 -2.20 -14.09
CA ASN A 8 12.19 -0.79 -13.96
C ASN A 8 11.09 0.11 -13.36
N PHE A 9 9.97 -0.45 -12.87
CA PHE A 9 8.92 0.38 -12.29
C PHE A 9 9.29 0.85 -10.88
N GLN A 10 9.83 2.06 -10.80
CA GLN A 10 10.01 2.78 -9.53
C GLN A 10 8.77 3.62 -9.25
N LEU A 11 8.23 3.49 -8.04
CA LEU A 11 7.18 4.38 -7.56
C LEU A 11 7.71 5.81 -7.45
N GLN A 12 6.86 6.78 -7.77
CA GLN A 12 7.10 8.18 -7.44
C GLN A 12 6.60 8.50 -6.04
N LEU A 13 7.14 9.56 -5.42
CA LEU A 13 6.71 9.99 -4.10
C LEU A 13 5.20 10.26 -4.09
N GLY A 14 4.48 9.68 -3.12
CA GLY A 14 3.03 9.79 -3.02
C GLY A 14 2.25 8.85 -3.96
N GLN A 15 2.92 8.10 -4.83
CA GLN A 15 2.27 7.16 -5.73
C GLN A 15 1.81 5.91 -4.98
N VAL A 16 0.57 5.52 -5.26
CA VAL A 16 -0.02 4.25 -4.80
C VAL A 16 0.11 3.20 -5.90
N ARG A 17 0.54 1.99 -5.55
CA ARG A 17 0.52 0.81 -6.42
C ARG A 17 -0.28 -0.31 -5.79
N THR A 18 -1.18 -0.87 -6.58
CA THR A 18 -1.97 -2.05 -6.20
C THR A 18 -1.50 -3.24 -7.00
N ILE A 19 -1.10 -4.31 -6.31
CA ILE A 19 -0.74 -5.59 -6.91
C ILE A 19 -1.93 -6.53 -6.74
N SER A 20 -2.32 -7.21 -7.81
CA SER A 20 -3.48 -8.09 -7.82
C SER A 20 -3.21 -9.36 -8.62
N LYS A 21 -3.86 -10.45 -8.20
CA LYS A 21 -3.87 -11.74 -8.89
C LYS A 21 -5.26 -12.03 -9.47
N ASP A 22 -5.37 -13.17 -10.17
CA ASP A 22 -6.63 -13.69 -10.71
C ASP A 22 -7.34 -12.68 -11.62
N SER A 23 -6.57 -12.02 -12.49
CA SER A 23 -7.03 -10.97 -13.40
C SER A 23 -7.66 -9.77 -12.68
N GLY A 24 -7.15 -9.43 -11.49
CA GLY A 24 -7.59 -8.26 -10.72
C GLY A 24 -8.68 -8.54 -9.69
N GLN A 25 -9.14 -9.79 -9.56
CA GLN A 25 -10.19 -10.15 -8.61
C GLN A 25 -9.72 -10.10 -7.15
N THR A 26 -8.45 -10.40 -6.91
CA THR A 26 -7.88 -10.45 -5.58
C THR A 26 -6.74 -9.45 -5.48
N VAL A 27 -6.87 -8.47 -4.59
CA VAL A 27 -5.78 -7.56 -4.24
C VAL A 27 -4.83 -8.30 -3.29
N GLU A 28 -3.57 -8.44 -3.71
CA GLU A 28 -2.53 -9.07 -2.90
C GLU A 28 -1.83 -8.05 -2.01
N SER A 29 -1.56 -6.86 -2.57
CA SER A 29 -0.97 -5.78 -1.82
C SER A 29 -1.36 -4.39 -2.32
N VAL A 30 -1.31 -3.43 -1.40
CA VAL A 30 -1.34 -2.01 -1.69
C VAL A 30 -0.08 -1.38 -1.12
N GLU A 31 0.58 -0.56 -1.93
CA GLU A 31 1.83 0.08 -1.60
C GLU A 31 1.75 1.59 -1.78
N LEU A 32 2.39 2.35 -0.90
CA LEU A 32 2.53 3.81 -1.00
C LEU A 32 3.99 4.20 -0.75
N LEU A 33 4.61 4.90 -1.70
CA LEU A 33 5.93 5.47 -1.47
C LEU A 33 5.82 6.76 -0.64
N LEU A 34 6.39 6.73 0.56
CA LEU A 34 6.35 7.82 1.55
C LEU A 34 7.59 8.74 1.48
N GLY A 35 8.66 8.30 0.82
CA GLY A 35 9.93 9.02 0.67
C GLY A 35 10.83 8.31 -0.33
N ASP A 36 11.97 8.91 -0.67
CA ASP A 36 12.90 8.37 -1.69
C ASP A 36 13.28 6.90 -1.47
N GLN A 37 13.34 6.46 -0.21
CA GLN A 37 13.65 5.08 0.15
C GLN A 37 12.70 4.52 1.22
N THR A 38 11.49 5.05 1.39
CA THR A 38 10.57 4.59 2.45
C THR A 38 9.21 4.26 1.86
N LYS A 39 8.73 3.04 2.11
CA LYS A 39 7.47 2.53 1.56
C LYS A 39 6.59 1.95 2.65
N ALA A 40 5.29 2.27 2.58
CA ALA A 40 4.26 1.55 3.29
C ALA A 40 3.71 0.44 2.41
N GLU A 41 3.60 -0.78 2.94
CA GLU A 41 3.05 -1.95 2.29
C GLU A 41 1.96 -2.56 3.14
N MET A 42 0.84 -2.87 2.51
CA MET A 42 -0.32 -3.49 3.11
C MET A 42 -0.57 -4.81 2.39
N MET A 43 -0.40 -5.94 3.10
CA MET A 43 -0.51 -7.29 2.52
C MET A 43 -1.40 -8.16 3.40
N VAL A 44 -2.19 -9.03 2.80
CA VAL A 44 -3.00 -10.00 3.55
C VAL A 44 -2.11 -11.14 4.05
N ASP A 45 -2.21 -11.46 5.33
CA ASP A 45 -1.71 -12.71 5.90
C ASP A 45 -2.89 -13.66 6.08
N GLU A 46 -3.02 -14.62 5.17
CA GLU A 46 -4.13 -15.58 5.16
C GLU A 46 -4.12 -16.53 6.37
N ASN A 47 -2.95 -16.77 6.98
CA ASN A 47 -2.84 -17.67 8.13
C ASN A 47 -3.39 -17.01 9.40
N LEU A 48 -3.09 -15.72 9.56
CA LEU A 48 -3.52 -14.93 10.71
C LEU A 48 -4.85 -14.21 10.48
N ASN A 49 -5.34 -14.19 9.24
CA ASN A 49 -6.54 -13.47 8.82
C ASN A 49 -6.51 -11.98 9.21
N VAL A 50 -5.35 -11.35 8.96
CA VAL A 50 -5.10 -9.93 9.19
C VAL A 50 -4.46 -9.33 7.94
N MET A 51 -4.47 -8.01 7.84
CA MET A 51 -3.61 -7.28 6.93
C MET A 51 -2.37 -6.82 7.69
N ASN A 52 -1.18 -7.21 7.24
CA ASN A 52 0.07 -6.65 7.74
C ASN A 52 0.29 -5.30 7.08
N LEU A 53 0.32 -4.23 7.89
CA LEU A 53 0.79 -2.91 7.52
C LEU A 53 2.25 -2.78 7.94
N VAL A 54 3.16 -2.59 6.99
CA VAL A 54 4.60 -2.47 7.22
C VAL A 54 5.10 -1.17 6.60
N VAL A 55 5.83 -0.36 7.37
CA VAL A 55 6.62 0.76 6.85
C VAL A 55 8.09 0.38 6.95
N ARG A 56 8.76 0.33 5.80
CA ARG A 56 10.14 -0.13 5.69
C ARG A 56 10.97 0.73 4.75
N ASP A 57 12.28 0.68 4.96
CA ASP A 57 13.26 1.22 4.03
C ASP A 57 13.39 0.28 2.81
N THR A 58 13.47 0.84 1.60
CA THR A 58 13.55 0.07 0.36
C THR A 58 14.98 -0.34 0.00
N ALA A 59 16.00 0.30 0.58
CA ALA A 59 17.41 -0.01 0.35
C ALA A 59 18.00 -0.94 1.41
N LEU A 60 17.50 -0.87 2.66
CA LEU A 60 18.08 -1.58 3.81
C LEU A 60 17.05 -2.51 4.45
N ALA A 61 17.15 -3.81 4.14
CA ALA A 61 16.22 -4.84 4.60
C ALA A 61 16.20 -5.07 6.13
N ASP A 62 17.30 -4.74 6.83
CA ASP A 62 17.54 -5.13 8.22
C ASP A 62 17.28 -4.01 9.26
N ILE A 63 16.64 -2.91 8.87
CA ILE A 63 16.27 -1.81 9.79
C ILE A 63 14.97 -2.18 10.52
N PRO A 64 14.81 -1.82 11.82
CA PRO A 64 13.54 -1.99 12.53
C PRO A 64 12.36 -1.44 11.73
N GLN A 65 11.45 -2.33 11.33
CA GLN A 65 10.29 -2.02 10.52
C GLN A 65 9.14 -1.62 11.46
N LEU A 66 8.48 -0.49 11.19
CA LEU A 66 7.21 -0.21 11.88
C LEU A 66 6.18 -1.16 11.26
N GLN A 67 5.66 -2.08 12.06
CA GLN A 67 4.70 -3.07 11.60
C GLN A 67 3.51 -3.18 12.54
N CYS A 68 2.33 -3.44 11.96
CA CYS A 68 1.11 -3.70 12.69
C CYS A 68 0.29 -4.76 11.96
N ALA A 69 -0.20 -5.74 12.71
CA ALA A 69 -1.25 -6.64 12.25
C ALA A 69 -2.60 -5.93 12.40
N VAL A 70 -3.30 -5.73 11.29
CA VAL A 70 -4.57 -5.01 11.22
C VAL A 70 -5.68 -6.01 10.97
N ASP A 71 -6.52 -6.24 11.98
CA ASP A 71 -7.70 -7.08 11.83
C ASP A 71 -8.79 -6.40 10.99
N LYS A 72 -9.85 -7.16 10.69
CA LYS A 72 -10.94 -6.70 9.82
C LYS A 72 -11.69 -5.48 10.37
N GLU A 73 -11.88 -5.40 11.68
CA GLU A 73 -12.57 -4.26 12.31
C GLU A 73 -11.71 -3.00 12.23
N THR A 74 -10.43 -3.12 12.58
CA THR A 74 -9.45 -2.04 12.51
C THR A 74 -9.29 -1.54 11.08
N LEU A 75 -9.20 -2.45 10.10
CA LEU A 75 -9.12 -2.10 8.68
C LEU A 75 -10.37 -1.34 8.23
N ARG A 76 -11.57 -1.79 8.61
CA ARG A 76 -12.81 -1.07 8.32
C ARG A 76 -12.80 0.34 8.88
N ASN A 77 -12.38 0.50 10.13
CA ASN A 77 -12.30 1.81 10.79
C ASN A 77 -11.27 2.72 10.10
N PHE A 78 -10.13 2.16 9.70
CA PHE A 78 -9.11 2.86 8.96
C PHE A 78 -9.62 3.37 7.61
N ILE A 79 -10.28 2.51 6.81
CA ILE A 79 -10.90 2.89 5.53
C ILE A 79 -11.93 4.02 5.73
N VAL A 80 -12.82 3.89 6.72
CA VAL A 80 -13.82 4.93 7.02
C VAL A 80 -13.15 6.27 7.37
N GLY A 81 -12.07 6.24 8.16
CA GLY A 81 -11.28 7.43 8.48
C GLY A 81 -10.68 8.08 7.23
N LEU A 82 -10.04 7.28 6.37
CA LEU A 82 -9.45 7.74 5.11
C LEU A 82 -10.50 8.30 4.15
N THR A 83 -11.67 7.67 4.02
CA THR A 83 -12.78 8.19 3.20
C THR A 83 -13.26 9.55 3.70
N LYS A 84 -13.36 9.74 5.02
CA LYS A 84 -13.73 11.06 5.58
C LYS A 84 -12.67 12.11 5.29
N LEU A 85 -11.38 11.77 5.41
CA LEU A 85 -10.29 12.67 5.05
C LEU A 85 -10.34 13.04 3.56
N TYR A 86 -10.51 12.06 2.68
CA TYR A 86 -10.68 12.26 1.23
C TYR A 86 -11.81 13.24 0.93
N ASN A 87 -12.98 13.05 1.53
CA ASN A 87 -14.14 13.93 1.32
C ASN A 87 -13.94 15.37 1.84
N ASN A 88 -12.95 15.61 2.70
CA ASN A 88 -12.61 16.97 3.16
C ASN A 88 -11.68 17.70 2.21
N LEU A 89 -10.99 16.99 1.32
CA LEU A 89 -10.12 17.59 0.31
C LEU A 89 -11.00 18.26 -0.74
N GLN A 90 -10.67 19.50 -1.09
CA GLN A 90 -11.28 20.15 -2.26
C GLN A 90 -10.68 19.54 -3.51
N ASN A 91 -11.48 19.43 -4.57
CA ASN A 91 -10.91 19.15 -5.89
C ASN A 91 -9.98 20.31 -6.26
N GLU A 92 -8.90 20.01 -6.99
CA GLU A 92 -8.11 21.06 -7.62
C GLU A 92 -9.07 21.89 -8.50
N GLU A 93 -9.13 23.20 -8.29
CA GLU A 93 -9.87 24.10 -9.17
C GLU A 93 -9.24 23.98 -10.57
N GLU A 94 -10.02 23.55 -11.57
CA GLU A 94 -9.59 23.44 -12.98
C GLU A 94 -9.17 24.80 -13.58
#